data_AF-A0A1G0P3W2-F1
#
_entry.id   AF-A0A1G0P3W2-F1
#
_cell.length_a   1.000
_cell.length_b   1.000
_cell.length_c   1.000
_cell.angle_alpha   90.00
_cell.angle_beta   90.00
_cell.angle_gamma   90.00
#
_symmetry.space_group_name_H-M   'P 1'
#
loop_
_entity.id
_entity.type
_entity.pdbx_description
1 polymer ?
#
loop_
_entity_poly.entity_id
_entity_poly.type
_entity_poly.pdbx_seq_one_letter_code
_entity_poly.pdbx_strand_id
1 'polypeptide(L)'
;MVNKIKDDDVKSLLEKQFWENYGGPWLYNQVIGAIRILIDGIQIIGELWLSGKSRYTRIMKNKRIYLCGTAFEMGVFKEMTNNDIYQEVRKRILDSIPKKRNLVIDVECFDNISKYIDWRKLFPEV
;
A
#
# COMPACT_ATOMS: atom_id res chain seq x y z
N MET A 1 41.12 -22.68 25.94
CA MET A 1 40.57 -21.51 26.64
C MET A 1 39.43 -20.96 25.81
N VAL A 2 38.20 -21.00 26.31
CA VAL A 2 37.05 -20.33 25.66
C VAL A 2 37.12 -18.87 26.08
N ASN A 3 37.39 -17.97 25.14
CA ASN A 3 37.32 -16.53 25.39
C ASN A 3 35.89 -16.19 25.80
N LYS A 4 35.69 -15.82 27.07
CA LYS A 4 34.43 -15.22 27.51
C LYS A 4 34.30 -13.87 26.80
N ILE A 5 33.40 -13.82 25.83
CA ILE A 5 32.96 -12.56 25.22
C ILE A 5 32.37 -11.72 26.36
N LYS A 6 32.79 -10.47 26.50
CA LYS A 6 32.25 -9.57 27.52
C LYS A 6 30.80 -9.25 27.17
N ASP A 7 29.92 -9.15 28.16
CA ASP A 7 28.48 -8.93 27.94
C ASP A 7 28.20 -7.66 27.12
N ASP A 8 29.05 -6.63 27.23
CA ASP A 8 28.97 -5.40 26.44
C ASP A 8 29.21 -5.63 24.93
N ASP A 9 30.11 -6.56 24.58
CA ASP A 9 30.38 -6.90 23.18
C ASP A 9 29.17 -7.62 22.56
N VAL A 10 28.52 -8.49 23.34
CA VAL A 10 27.28 -9.19 22.93
C VAL A 10 26.15 -8.19 22.69
N LYS A 11 25.97 -7.23 23.61
CA LYS A 11 24.94 -6.19 23.47
C LYS A 11 25.14 -5.37 22.20
N SER A 12 26.37 -4.90 21.94
CA SER A 12 26.66 -4.09 20.75
C SER A 12 26.39 -4.86 19.44
N LEU A 13 26.72 -6.15 19.42
CA LEU A 13 26.49 -7.02 18.26
C LEU A 13 24.99 -7.21 18.00
N LEU A 14 24.20 -7.43 19.05
CA LEU A 14 22.75 -7.58 18.95
C LEU A 14 22.08 -6.29 18.47
N GLU A 15 22.50 -5.13 18.98
CA GLU A 15 22.00 -3.83 18.53
C GLU A 15 22.32 -3.61 17.06
N LYS A 16 23.57 -3.86 16.63
CA LYS A 16 23.97 -3.76 15.23
C LYS A 16 23.15 -4.69 14.33
N GLN A 17 23.00 -5.96 14.72
CA GLN A 17 22.21 -6.93 13.98
C GLN A 17 20.73 -6.54 13.91
N PHE A 18 20.19 -5.95 14.97
CA PHE A 18 18.81 -5.44 14.99
C PHE A 18 18.65 -4.29 13.98
N TRP A 19 19.55 -3.32 13.99
CA TRP A 19 19.53 -2.18 13.07
C TRP A 19 19.69 -2.60 11.61
N GLU A 20 20.61 -3.52 11.33
CA GLU A 20 20.88 -4.01 9.97
C GLU A 20 19.72 -4.81 9.36
N ASN A 21 18.95 -5.54 10.17
CA ASN A 21 17.89 -6.42 9.68
C ASN A 21 16.48 -5.81 9.79
N TYR A 22 16.23 -4.99 10.81
CA TYR A 22 14.90 -4.48 11.12
C TYR A 22 14.76 -2.97 10.91
N GLY A 23 15.83 -2.20 11.18
CA GLY A 23 15.93 -0.79 10.82
C GLY A 23 15.31 0.23 11.77
N GLY A 24 15.09 -0.10 13.05
CA GLY A 24 14.58 0.83 14.08
C GLY A 24 13.08 1.12 14.01
N PRO A 25 12.54 1.86 15.00
CA PRO A 25 11.13 2.21 15.05
C PRO A 25 10.83 3.43 14.16
N TRP A 26 10.09 3.22 13.05
CA TRP A 26 9.65 4.29 12.15
C TRP A 26 8.11 4.28 12.01
N LEU A 27 7.53 5.42 11.63
CA LEU A 27 6.08 5.58 11.39
C LEU A 27 5.57 4.73 10.21
N TYR A 28 6.37 4.62 9.14
CA TYR A 28 6.09 3.77 7.99
C TYR A 28 7.37 3.02 7.62
N ASN A 29 7.32 1.67 7.63
CA ASN A 29 8.51 0.87 7.41
C ASN A 29 8.95 0.88 5.94
N GLN A 30 8.02 0.56 5.02
CA GLN A 30 8.20 0.54 3.58
C GLN A 30 6.83 0.49 2.88
N VAL A 31 6.79 0.91 1.61
CA VAL A 31 5.70 0.47 0.71
C VAL A 31 5.76 -1.05 0.62
N ILE A 32 4.65 -1.75 0.81
CA ILE A 32 4.59 -3.23 0.78
C ILE A 32 3.70 -3.79 -0.34
N GLY A 33 3.05 -2.89 -1.07
CA GLY A 33 2.05 -3.20 -2.09
C GLY A 33 1.43 -1.91 -2.64
N ALA A 34 0.39 -2.06 -3.45
CA ALA A 34 -0.36 -0.97 -4.05
C ALA A 34 -1.80 -1.42 -4.35
N ILE A 35 -2.68 -0.44 -4.55
CA ILE A 35 -3.97 -0.67 -5.21
C ILE A 35 -3.82 -0.17 -6.64
N ARG A 36 -3.97 -1.07 -7.61
CA ARG A 36 -3.94 -0.71 -9.04
C ARG A 36 -5.36 -0.41 -9.49
N ILE A 37 -5.58 0.81 -9.98
CA ILE A 37 -6.88 1.25 -10.49
C ILE A 37 -6.94 0.93 -11.99
N LEU A 38 -8.02 0.27 -12.38
CA LEU A 38 -8.33 -0.12 -13.76
C LEU A 38 -9.72 0.40 -14.12
N ILE A 39 -9.92 0.63 -15.41
CA ILE A 39 -11.21 0.98 -15.98
C ILE A 39 -11.64 -0.15 -16.90
N ASP A 40 -12.82 -0.70 -16.65
CA ASP A 40 -13.42 -1.78 -17.43
C ASP A 40 -14.86 -1.39 -17.82
N GLY A 41 -15.04 -1.00 -19.08
CA GLY A 41 -16.31 -0.48 -19.58
C GLY A 41 -16.77 0.75 -18.80
N ILE A 42 -17.85 0.60 -18.02
CA ILE A 42 -18.41 1.63 -17.15
C ILE A 42 -18.00 1.47 -15.68
N GLN A 43 -17.07 0.57 -15.39
CA GLN A 43 -16.66 0.23 -14.02
C GLN A 43 -15.23 0.68 -13.73
N ILE A 44 -14.97 0.96 -12.45
CA ILE A 44 -13.63 1.15 -11.90
C ILE A 44 -13.35 -0.03 -10.98
N ILE A 45 -12.24 -0.70 -11.22
CA ILE A 45 -11.77 -1.85 -10.45
C ILE A 45 -10.47 -1.46 -9.75
N GLY A 46 -10.42 -1.66 -8.43
CA GLY A 46 -9.19 -1.56 -7.66
C GLY A 46 -8.62 -2.94 -7.40
N GLU A 47 -7.53 -3.33 -8.04
CA GLU A 47 -6.82 -4.57 -7.74
C GLU A 47 -5.90 -4.38 -6.54
N LEU A 48 -5.97 -5.28 -5.55
CA LEU A 48 -5.08 -5.28 -4.39
C LEU A 48 -3.81 -6.08 -4.69
N TRP A 49 -2.68 -5.40 -4.73
CA TRP A 49 -1.35 -5.99 -4.93
C TRP A 49 -0.55 -5.89 -3.63
N LEU A 50 -0.21 -7.02 -3.01
CA LEU A 50 0.52 -7.03 -1.73
C LEU A 50 1.69 -8.00 -1.74
N SER A 51 2.66 -7.74 -0.88
CA SER A 51 3.71 -8.71 -0.59
C SER A 51 3.21 -9.78 0.38
N GLY A 52 3.41 -11.06 0.02
CA GLY A 52 3.06 -12.21 0.86
C GLY A 52 4.01 -12.48 2.03
N LYS A 53 4.86 -11.50 2.40
CA LYS A 53 5.76 -11.64 3.57
C LYS A 53 4.95 -11.59 4.86
N SER A 54 5.31 -12.44 5.82
CA SER A 54 4.68 -12.48 7.15
C SER A 54 5.09 -11.31 8.06
N ARG A 55 6.22 -10.67 7.78
CA ARG A 55 6.72 -9.51 8.52
C ARG A 55 7.25 -8.44 7.57
N TYR A 56 6.88 -7.19 7.84
CA TYR A 56 7.29 -6.03 7.07
C TYR A 56 8.30 -5.20 7.88
N THR A 57 9.58 -5.34 7.56
CA THR A 57 10.69 -4.59 8.16
C THR A 57 11.17 -3.48 7.24
N ARG A 58 11.99 -2.54 7.74
CA ARG A 58 12.55 -1.45 6.92
C ARG A 58 13.43 -1.95 5.78
N ILE A 59 14.12 -3.07 5.98
CA ILE A 59 15.05 -3.65 4.99
C ILE A 59 14.47 -4.98 4.54
N MET A 60 13.52 -4.91 3.60
CA MET A 60 12.89 -6.11 3.05
C MET A 60 13.65 -6.60 1.81
N LYS A 61 14.48 -7.63 2.00
CA LYS A 61 15.14 -8.32 0.88
C LYS A 61 14.14 -9.20 0.14
N ASN A 62 14.29 -9.29 -1.19
CA ASN A 62 13.47 -10.13 -2.08
C ASN A 62 11.96 -9.84 -1.95
N LYS A 63 11.60 -8.55 -1.92
CA LYS A 63 10.21 -8.11 -1.94
C LYS A 63 9.59 -8.45 -3.30
N ARG A 64 8.67 -9.39 -3.31
CA ARG A 64 7.79 -9.68 -4.45
C ARG A 64 6.37 -9.25 -4.08
N ILE A 65 5.68 -8.67 -5.05
CA ILE A 65 4.30 -8.17 -4.93
C ILE A 65 3.45 -9.02 -5.88
N TYR A 66 2.31 -9.47 -5.39
CA TYR A 66 1.41 -10.35 -6.13
C TYR A 66 -0.01 -9.80 -6.06
N LEU A 67 -0.81 -10.09 -7.09
CA LEU A 67 -2.25 -9.86 -7.07
C LEU A 67 -2.86 -10.73 -5.97
N CYS A 68 -3.50 -10.09 -5.01
CA CYS A 68 -4.16 -10.73 -3.87
C CYS A 68 -5.68 -10.78 -4.02
N GLY A 69 -6.22 -10.11 -5.04
CA GLY A 69 -7.65 -10.05 -5.35
C GLY A 69 -8.11 -8.61 -5.58
N THR A 70 -9.42 -8.41 -5.50
CA THR A 70 -10.06 -7.11 -5.72
C THR A 70 -10.21 -6.35 -4.39
N ALA A 71 -9.69 -5.13 -4.34
CA ALA A 71 -9.83 -4.18 -3.25
C ALA A 71 -11.23 -3.56 -3.22
N PHE A 72 -11.72 -3.15 -4.40
CA PHE A 72 -13.07 -2.63 -4.59
C PHE A 72 -13.48 -2.70 -6.07
N GLU A 73 -14.79 -2.63 -6.30
CA GLU A 73 -15.40 -2.42 -7.61
C GLU A 73 -16.49 -1.38 -7.47
N MET A 74 -16.63 -0.50 -8.47
CA MET A 74 -17.74 0.45 -8.53
C MET A 74 -18.13 0.74 -9.98
N GLY A 75 -19.43 0.95 -10.19
CA GLY A 75 -19.95 1.48 -11.46
C GLY A 75 -19.88 3.00 -11.49
N VAL A 76 -19.66 3.55 -12.68
CA VAL A 76 -19.75 4.99 -12.96
C VAL A 76 -21.05 5.26 -13.71
N PHE A 77 -21.89 6.10 -13.11
CA PHE A 77 -23.19 6.47 -13.67
C PHE A 77 -23.10 7.82 -14.42
N LYS A 78 -24.05 8.06 -15.33
CA LYS A 78 -24.05 9.27 -16.19
C LYS A 78 -24.21 10.56 -15.37
N GLU A 79 -24.82 10.48 -14.22
CA GLU A 79 -25.11 11.62 -13.35
C GLU A 79 -23.87 12.03 -12.53
N MET A 80 -22.87 11.16 -12.43
CA MET A 80 -21.66 11.44 -11.64
C MET A 80 -20.79 12.48 -12.36
N THR A 81 -20.37 13.49 -11.62
CA THR A 81 -19.36 14.46 -12.07
C THR A 81 -17.95 13.89 -11.88
N ASN A 82 -16.94 14.55 -12.46
CA ASN A 82 -15.53 14.23 -12.21
C ASN A 82 -15.20 14.22 -10.71
N ASN A 83 -15.76 15.17 -9.96
CA ASN A 83 -15.56 15.26 -8.52
C ASN A 83 -16.26 14.09 -7.78
N ASP A 84 -17.46 13.70 -8.20
CA ASP A 84 -18.16 12.57 -7.57
C ASP A 84 -17.41 11.25 -7.77
N ILE A 85 -16.90 11.01 -8.97
CA ILE A 85 -16.07 9.83 -9.27
C ILE A 85 -14.80 9.86 -8.41
N TYR A 86 -14.08 10.98 -8.37
CA TYR A 86 -12.90 11.13 -7.53
C TYR A 86 -13.19 10.81 -6.06
N GLN A 87 -14.22 11.40 -5.48
CA GLN A 87 -14.55 11.23 -4.06
C GLN A 87 -14.96 9.79 -3.74
N GLU A 88 -15.76 9.16 -4.61
CA GLU A 88 -16.17 7.78 -4.40
C GLU A 88 -14.99 6.81 -4.55
N VAL A 89 -14.12 6.98 -5.55
CA VAL A 89 -12.90 6.17 -5.69
C VAL A 89 -12.00 6.33 -4.46
N ARG A 90 -11.79 7.58 -4.00
CA ARG A 90 -11.00 7.86 -2.80
C ARG A 90 -11.54 7.14 -1.57
N LYS A 91 -12.85 7.22 -1.36
CA LYS A 91 -13.55 6.55 -0.27
C LYS A 91 -13.37 5.03 -0.35
N ARG A 92 -13.57 4.44 -1.53
CA ARG A 92 -13.40 2.99 -1.77
C ARG A 92 -11.97 2.54 -1.51
N ILE A 93 -10.98 3.33 -1.89
CA ILE A 93 -9.57 3.07 -1.57
C ILE A 93 -9.40 3.00 -0.04
N LEU A 94 -9.85 4.01 0.70
CA LEU A 94 -9.70 4.06 2.16
C LEU A 94 -10.42 2.91 2.89
N ASP A 95 -11.58 2.49 2.37
CA ASP A 95 -12.37 1.39 2.94
C ASP A 95 -11.84 -0.01 2.57
N SER A 96 -10.91 -0.11 1.60
CA SER A 96 -10.50 -1.39 1.02
C SER A 96 -9.55 -2.22 1.90
N ILE A 97 -8.87 -1.61 2.88
CA ILE A 97 -8.01 -2.36 3.80
C ILE A 97 -8.81 -2.72 5.07
N PRO A 98 -8.95 -4.02 5.40
CA PRO A 98 -9.57 -4.43 6.64
C PRO A 98 -8.78 -3.91 7.84
N LYS A 99 -9.47 -3.33 8.83
CA LYS A 99 -8.90 -2.83 10.10
C LYS A 99 -8.03 -3.85 10.85
N LYS A 100 -8.20 -5.15 10.57
CA LYS A 100 -7.42 -6.25 11.17
C LYS A 100 -5.97 -6.31 10.68
N ARG A 101 -5.65 -5.71 9.53
CA ARG A 101 -4.28 -5.59 9.04
C ARG A 101 -3.77 -4.21 9.47
N ASN A 102 -2.69 -4.16 10.27
CA ASN A 102 -2.01 -2.92 10.67
C ASN A 102 -1.28 -2.27 9.48
N LEU A 103 -2.03 -1.96 8.44
CA LEU A 103 -1.56 -1.35 7.21
C LEU A 103 -2.19 0.03 7.11
N VAL A 104 -1.42 0.98 6.61
CA VAL A 104 -1.88 2.32 6.29
C VAL A 104 -1.86 2.46 4.78
N ILE A 105 -2.96 2.95 4.22
CA ILE A 105 -3.01 3.33 2.81
C ILE A 105 -2.51 4.76 2.72
N ASP A 106 -1.44 4.94 1.97
CA ASP A 106 -1.03 6.26 1.53
C ASP A 106 -1.84 6.65 0.29
N VAL A 107 -2.65 7.71 0.41
CA VAL A 107 -3.47 8.26 -0.67
C VAL A 107 -2.92 9.58 -1.21
N GLU A 108 -1.77 10.05 -0.72
CA GLU A 108 -1.21 11.36 -1.10
C GLU A 108 -0.99 11.44 -2.62
N CYS A 109 -0.36 10.41 -3.19
CA CYS A 109 -0.11 10.35 -4.63
C CYS A 109 -1.43 10.35 -5.44
N PHE A 110 -2.43 9.62 -4.95
CA PHE A 110 -3.75 9.59 -5.57
C PHE A 110 -4.39 10.98 -5.51
N ASP A 111 -4.50 11.60 -4.34
CA ASP A 111 -5.11 12.91 -4.16
C ASP A 111 -4.44 14.01 -5.00
N ASN A 112 -3.11 13.94 -5.14
CA ASN A 112 -2.36 14.92 -5.90
C ASN A 112 -2.54 14.79 -7.42
N ILE A 113 -2.75 13.58 -7.94
CA ILE A 113 -2.92 13.33 -9.38
C ILE A 113 -4.40 13.39 -9.77
N SER A 114 -5.27 12.75 -8.99
CA SER A 114 -6.68 12.53 -9.33
C SER A 114 -7.51 13.79 -9.50
N LYS A 115 -7.11 14.89 -8.86
CA LYS A 115 -7.75 16.21 -9.04
C LYS A 115 -7.57 16.80 -10.44
N TYR A 116 -6.61 16.31 -11.22
CA TYR A 116 -6.33 16.75 -12.58
C TYR A 116 -6.82 15.76 -13.64
N ILE A 117 -7.37 14.61 -13.22
CA ILE A 117 -7.90 13.59 -14.13
C ILE A 117 -9.30 14.01 -14.57
N ASP A 118 -9.54 14.05 -15.89
CA ASP A 118 -10.89 14.14 -16.45
C ASP A 118 -11.53 12.75 -16.45
N TRP A 119 -12.04 12.34 -15.28
CA TRP A 119 -12.58 11.00 -15.05
C TRP A 119 -13.65 10.61 -16.07
N ARG A 120 -14.56 11.51 -16.42
CA ARG A 120 -15.66 11.22 -17.36
C ARG A 120 -15.15 10.89 -18.75
N LYS A 121 -14.06 11.50 -19.20
CA LYS A 121 -13.43 11.17 -20.50
C LYS A 121 -12.80 9.79 -20.55
N LEU A 122 -12.61 9.12 -19.40
CA LEU A 122 -12.08 7.77 -19.36
C LEU A 122 -13.14 6.70 -19.64
N PHE A 123 -14.42 7.08 -19.65
CA PHE A 123 -15.54 6.19 -19.92
C PHE A 123 -16.14 6.48 -21.30
N PRO A 124 -16.65 5.47 -22.01
CA PRO A 124 -17.31 5.68 -23.27
C PRO A 124 -18.53 6.60 -23.10
N GLU A 125 -18.74 7.48 -24.07
CA GLU A 125 -19.98 8.25 -24.18
C GLU A 125 -21.12 7.27 -24.49
N VAL A 126 -21.96 7.01 -23.49
CA VAL A 126 -23.24 6.30 -23.66
C VAL A 126 -24.35 7.31 -23.80
#